data_AF-A0A060ZIU3-F1
#
_entry.id   AF-A0A060ZIU3-F1
#
_cell.length_a   1.000
_cell.length_b   1.000
_cell.length_c   1.000
_cell.angle_alpha   90.00
_cell.angle_beta   90.00
_cell.angle_gamma   90.00
#
_symmetry.space_group_name_H-M   'P 1'
#
loop_
_entity.id
_entity.type
_entity.pdbx_description
1 polymer ?
#
loop_
_entity_poly.entity_id
_entity_poly.type
_entity_poly.pdbx_seq_one_letter_code
_entity_poly.pdbx_strand_id
1 'polypeptide(L)'
;MTNCCLNLKVLQSQKRVRNEVNNRTEIGLSAATHSVTALSPVPVPVVYKNNEFRLDLSRLAAERDPQVSVHGDLTFRCEDVAALEPVTFDTPASYLTLPRWNTKKTGSISFDFRTTEPSGLLLFSHGDRRLQDLDRQPDRQARAHYFAMELMDGFLYLVMDMGSGSIKMKASNKRVNDGEWCHVDFQREGRKGSISVNSRSTPFSANEGNEILDLEGDMYLGGLPEARQRLILPPEVWTAPLNLGYVGCMRDLFMDGRSRDLRRLAEIQSASGVSSFCTRETHIRCGRDVCGNGGQCREGWNRHVCDCTSTGYLGPNCESGTAGWGTVKRDSGLGNCVRAVREGQWVGNCES
;
A
#
# COMPACT_ATOMS: atom_id res chain seq x y z
N MET A 1 14.41 8.96 25.13
CA MET A 1 15.69 9.29 24.47
C MET A 1 15.36 10.27 23.37
N THR A 2 16.04 11.41 23.32
CA THR A 2 15.66 12.55 22.46
C THR A 2 16.07 12.29 21.02
N ASN A 3 15.10 12.07 20.13
CA ASN A 3 15.34 11.90 18.70
C ASN A 3 15.20 13.25 17.98
N CYS A 4 16.29 14.03 17.92
CA CYS A 4 16.40 15.17 17.00
C CYS A 4 16.46 14.68 15.53
N CYS A 5 15.31 14.31 14.96
CA CYS A 5 15.17 14.20 13.52
C CYS A 5 14.53 15.48 12.99
N LEU A 6 15.34 16.34 12.36
CA LEU A 6 14.82 17.24 11.34
C LEU A 6 14.20 16.36 10.24
N ASN A 7 12.87 16.25 10.24
CA ASN A 7 12.11 15.59 9.18
C ASN A 7 12.05 16.47 7.91
N LEU A 8 13.19 17.03 7.51
CA LEU A 8 13.40 17.46 6.12
C LEU A 8 13.61 16.20 5.28
N LYS A 9 12.52 15.63 4.77
CA LYS A 9 12.55 14.64 3.69
C LYS A 9 13.02 15.36 2.42
N VAL A 10 14.31 15.33 2.16
CA VAL A 10 14.91 15.71 0.89
C VAL A 10 15.11 14.35 0.18
N LEU A 11 14.68 14.15 -1.10
CA LEU A 11 14.56 12.81 -1.80
C LEU A 11 15.43 12.61 -3.08
N GLN A 12 16.37 11.66 -3.20
CA GLN A 12 17.62 11.93 -3.95
C GLN A 12 17.54 12.12 -5.47
N SER A 13 17.98 13.29 -5.96
CA SER A 13 18.15 13.56 -7.40
C SER A 13 18.89 14.87 -7.68
N GLN A 14 20.02 14.82 -8.39
CA GLN A 14 20.56 16.00 -9.07
C GLN A 14 19.82 16.19 -10.41
N LYS A 15 18.70 16.91 -10.42
CA LYS A 15 18.14 17.46 -11.65
C LYS A 15 18.60 18.91 -11.80
N ARG A 16 19.55 19.13 -12.70
CA ARG A 16 19.96 20.47 -13.16
C ARG A 16 18.89 20.99 -14.13
N VAL A 17 17.82 21.57 -13.62
CA VAL A 17 16.77 22.16 -14.45
C VAL A 17 17.28 23.51 -14.96
N ARG A 18 17.52 23.60 -16.28
CA ARG A 18 17.83 24.85 -16.95
C ARG A 18 16.50 25.47 -17.37
N ASN A 19 16.04 26.47 -16.64
CA ASN A 19 14.77 27.12 -16.93
C ASN A 19 14.98 28.10 -18.11
N GLU A 20 14.64 27.65 -19.33
CA GLU A 20 14.94 28.34 -20.59
C GLU A 20 14.33 29.74 -20.72
N VAL A 21 13.37 30.09 -19.86
CA VAL A 21 12.69 31.40 -19.87
C VAL A 21 13.47 32.50 -19.15
N ASN A 22 14.30 32.17 -18.15
CA ASN A 22 14.84 33.19 -17.21
C ASN A 22 16.35 33.07 -16.89
N ASN A 23 17.08 32.13 -17.50
CA ASN A 23 18.53 31.92 -17.32
C ASN A 23 18.98 31.78 -15.84
N ARG A 24 18.06 31.39 -14.94
CA ARG A 24 18.38 31.02 -13.55
C ARG A 24 18.76 29.55 -13.50
N THR A 25 19.76 29.23 -12.67
CA THR A 25 20.13 27.84 -12.38
C THR A 25 19.30 27.36 -11.19
N GLU A 26 18.27 26.56 -11.45
CA GLU A 26 17.52 25.90 -10.39
C GLU A 26 18.29 24.65 -9.92
N ILE A 27 18.82 24.72 -8.71
CA ILE A 27 19.35 23.54 -8.01
C ILE A 27 18.15 22.84 -7.37
N GLY A 28 17.53 21.92 -8.11
CA GLY A 28 16.52 21.01 -7.57
C GLY A 28 17.15 20.13 -6.50
N LEU A 29 17.05 20.54 -5.23
CA LEU A 29 17.62 19.83 -4.10
C LEU A 29 16.66 18.78 -3.58
N SER A 30 17.18 17.56 -3.59
CA SER A 30 16.48 16.31 -3.44
C SER A 30 17.58 15.32 -2.94
N ALA A 31 17.46 14.69 -1.77
CA ALA A 31 18.54 14.01 -1.01
C ALA A 31 18.31 12.53 -0.65
N ALA A 32 19.39 11.85 -0.26
CA ALA A 32 19.25 10.52 0.33
C ALA A 32 18.62 10.63 1.72
N THR A 33 17.82 9.63 2.09
CA THR A 33 17.67 9.28 3.50
C THR A 33 19.05 8.91 4.03
N HIS A 34 19.66 9.81 4.80
CA HIS A 34 20.76 9.44 5.70
C HIS A 34 20.17 9.32 7.09
N SER A 35 20.01 8.08 7.54
CA SER A 35 19.76 7.73 8.92
C SER A 35 20.98 8.11 9.76
N VAL A 36 21.12 9.40 10.06
CA VAL A 36 22.11 9.89 11.01
C VAL A 36 21.60 9.58 12.41
N THR A 37 22.02 8.45 12.97
CA THR A 37 21.88 8.14 14.40
C THR A 37 22.81 9.03 15.23
N ALA A 38 22.53 10.34 15.22
CA ALA A 38 23.17 11.30 16.10
C ALA A 38 22.36 11.42 17.40
N LEU A 39 22.94 10.92 18.49
CA LEU A 39 22.49 11.16 19.87
C LEU A 39 22.78 12.61 20.32
N SER A 40 22.51 13.60 19.45
CA SER A 40 22.84 15.00 19.65
C SER A 40 21.56 15.83 19.82
N PRO A 41 21.41 16.59 20.92
CA PRO A 41 20.26 17.50 21.13
C PRO A 41 20.38 18.81 20.31
N VAL A 42 21.30 18.88 19.35
CA VAL A 42 21.60 20.09 18.56
C VAL A 42 21.14 19.88 17.11
N PRO A 43 20.33 20.79 16.54
CA PRO A 43 19.98 20.76 15.13
C PRO A 43 21.23 20.74 14.23
N VAL A 44 21.36 19.72 13.39
CA VAL A 44 22.49 19.63 12.44
C VAL A 44 22.21 20.56 11.25
N PRO A 45 23.07 21.56 10.99
CA PRO A 45 22.82 22.52 9.91
C PRO A 45 23.00 21.87 8.53
N VAL A 46 22.03 22.09 7.64
CA VAL A 46 22.08 21.62 6.26
C VAL A 46 22.93 22.60 5.45
N VAL A 47 24.20 22.24 5.25
CA VAL A 47 25.17 23.07 4.52
C VAL A 47 25.57 22.40 3.21
N TYR A 48 25.27 23.03 2.08
CA TYR A 48 25.87 22.70 0.80
C TYR A 48 27.20 23.46 0.66
N LYS A 49 28.26 22.78 0.25
CA LYS A 49 29.57 23.40 -0.03
C LYS A 49 30.18 22.82 -1.29
N ASN A 50 30.64 23.69 -2.18
CA ASN A 50 31.55 23.33 -3.27
C ASN A 50 32.83 24.19 -3.15
N ASN A 51 33.65 24.24 -4.20
CA ASN A 51 34.94 24.96 -4.18
C ASN A 51 34.79 26.50 -4.21
N GLU A 52 33.63 27.01 -4.62
CA GLU A 52 33.38 28.44 -4.88
C GLU A 52 32.37 29.04 -3.87
N PHE A 53 31.46 28.22 -3.34
CA PHE A 53 30.33 28.65 -2.52
C PHE A 53 30.09 27.74 -1.31
N ARG A 54 29.63 28.34 -0.21
CA ARG A 54 29.06 27.66 0.95
C ARG A 54 27.66 28.23 1.20
N LEU A 55 26.64 27.38 1.08
CA LEU A 55 25.24 27.72 1.23
C LEU A 55 24.69 27.03 2.49
N ASP A 56 24.41 27.80 3.53
CA ASP A 56 23.80 27.31 4.77
C ASP A 56 22.27 27.38 4.64
N LEU A 57 21.67 26.30 4.14
CA LEU A 57 20.24 26.24 3.84
C LEU A 57 19.38 26.34 5.10
N SER A 58 19.84 25.78 6.22
CA SER A 58 19.17 25.92 7.51
C SER A 58 19.08 27.37 7.97
N ARG A 59 20.20 28.11 7.87
CA ARG A 59 20.24 29.54 8.23
C ARG A 59 19.41 30.40 7.27
N LEU A 60 19.55 30.20 5.95
CA LEU A 60 18.82 30.97 4.94
C LEU A 60 17.30 30.78 5.03
N ALA A 61 16.84 29.56 5.32
CA ALA A 61 15.43 29.29 5.58
C ALA A 61 14.93 29.99 6.87
N ALA A 62 15.74 29.99 7.94
CA ALA A 62 15.40 30.65 9.21
C ALA A 62 15.31 32.17 9.08
N GLU A 63 16.21 32.77 8.30
CA GLU A 63 16.26 34.21 8.00
C GLU A 63 15.24 34.66 6.94
N ARG A 64 14.52 33.72 6.32
CA ARG A 64 13.59 33.95 5.20
C ARG A 64 14.26 34.66 4.02
N ASP A 65 15.45 34.18 3.64
CA ASP A 65 16.18 34.69 2.48
C ASP A 65 15.32 34.63 1.20
N PRO A 66 15.25 35.69 0.38
CA PRO A 66 14.39 35.75 -0.80
C PRO A 66 14.75 34.73 -1.91
N GLN A 67 15.87 34.02 -1.80
CA GLN A 67 16.25 32.91 -2.68
C GLN A 67 15.81 31.53 -2.17
N VAL A 68 15.21 31.44 -0.98
CA VAL A 68 14.78 30.18 -0.34
C VAL A 68 13.28 30.22 -0.04
N SER A 69 12.51 29.31 -0.64
CA SER A 69 11.09 29.11 -0.29
C SER A 69 10.92 28.02 0.75
N VAL A 70 10.17 28.32 1.82
CA VAL A 70 9.76 27.35 2.85
C VAL A 70 8.30 27.00 2.61
N HIS A 71 8.00 25.69 2.55
CA HIS A 71 6.63 25.18 2.33
C HIS A 71 6.18 24.34 3.52
N GLY A 72 5.03 24.69 4.11
CA GLY A 72 4.51 24.09 5.33
C GLY A 72 4.96 24.81 6.61
N ASP A 73 4.48 24.32 7.75
CA ASP A 73 4.79 24.86 9.07
C ASP A 73 6.16 24.32 9.53
N LEU A 74 7.19 25.18 9.49
CA LEU A 74 8.56 24.79 9.80
C LEU A 74 9.03 25.44 11.12
N THR A 75 9.28 24.63 12.14
CA THR A 75 9.82 25.07 13.43
C THR A 75 11.36 24.93 13.43
N PHE A 76 12.07 26.05 13.65
CA PHE A 76 13.54 26.08 13.69
C PHE A 76 14.10 25.69 15.08
N ARG A 77 13.55 24.64 15.67
CA ARG A 77 13.92 24.09 16.99
C ARG A 77 13.80 22.57 16.93
N CYS A 78 14.64 21.84 17.67
CA CYS A 78 14.30 20.44 17.95
C CYS A 78 13.12 20.42 18.90
N GLU A 79 11.94 20.11 18.38
CA GLU A 79 10.81 19.64 19.18
C GLU A 79 10.91 18.12 19.29
N ASP A 80 10.44 17.55 20.40
CA ASP A 80 10.29 16.10 20.54
C ASP A 80 9.20 15.62 19.58
N VAL A 81 9.58 15.33 18.33
CA VAL A 81 8.69 14.67 17.37
C VAL A 81 8.40 13.29 17.92
N ALA A 82 7.18 13.11 18.45
CA ALA A 82 6.72 11.82 18.94
C ALA A 82 6.95 10.77 17.86
N ALA A 83 7.72 9.73 18.18
CA ALA A 83 7.96 8.63 17.26
C ALA A 83 6.60 8.01 16.91
N LEU A 84 6.26 7.98 15.62
CA LEU A 84 4.98 7.44 15.17
C LEU A 84 4.98 5.94 15.39
N GLU A 85 4.25 5.50 16.41
CA GLU A 85 4.21 4.10 16.81
C GLU A 85 3.55 3.24 15.71
N PRO A 86 4.03 1.99 15.53
CA PRO A 86 3.44 1.08 14.57
C PRO A 86 2.06 0.60 15.02
N VAL A 87 1.18 0.35 14.05
CA VAL A 87 -0.06 -0.41 14.26
C VAL A 87 0.08 -1.80 13.66
N THR A 88 -0.70 -2.76 14.16
CA THR A 88 -0.85 -4.10 13.58
C THR A 88 -2.30 -4.32 13.16
N PHE A 89 -2.47 -4.82 11.94
CA PHE A 89 -3.74 -5.34 11.44
C PHE A 89 -3.79 -6.82 11.80
N ASP A 90 -4.70 -7.18 12.71
CA ASP A 90 -4.78 -8.51 13.31
C ASP A 90 -5.61 -9.49 12.47
N THR A 91 -6.52 -8.97 11.62
CA THR A 91 -7.40 -9.79 10.75
C THR A 91 -7.52 -9.22 9.33
N PRO A 92 -7.84 -10.03 8.29
CA PRO A 92 -8.02 -9.55 6.92
C PRO A 92 -9.25 -8.64 6.72
N ALA A 93 -10.13 -8.51 7.72
CA ALA A 93 -11.24 -7.57 7.72
C ALA A 93 -10.87 -6.21 8.33
N SER A 94 -9.73 -6.11 9.01
CA SER A 94 -9.26 -4.90 9.67
C SER A 94 -8.80 -3.87 8.66
N TYR A 95 -9.19 -2.61 8.84
CA TYR A 95 -8.82 -1.51 7.95
C TYR A 95 -8.78 -0.18 8.70
N LEU A 96 -8.10 0.80 8.12
CA LEU A 96 -8.20 2.21 8.49
C LEU A 96 -8.63 3.04 7.28
N THR A 97 -9.47 4.04 7.51
CA THR A 97 -9.80 5.06 6.52
C THR A 97 -8.84 6.24 6.67
N LEU A 98 -8.05 6.49 5.65
CA LEU A 98 -7.12 7.61 5.55
C LEU A 98 -7.81 8.84 4.93
N PRO A 99 -7.31 10.06 5.21
CA PRO A 99 -7.73 11.25 4.47
C PRO A 99 -7.49 11.09 2.97
N ARG A 100 -8.41 11.60 2.15
CA ARG A 100 -8.36 11.51 0.68
C ARG A 100 -7.02 12.00 0.12
N TRP A 101 -6.54 11.28 -0.89
CA TRP A 101 -5.26 11.59 -1.53
C TRP A 101 -5.48 12.43 -2.79
N ASN A 102 -5.45 13.75 -2.61
CA ASN A 102 -5.69 14.73 -3.68
C ASN A 102 -4.48 14.89 -4.65
N THR A 103 -3.95 13.78 -5.16
CA THR A 103 -2.80 13.74 -6.09
C THR A 103 -3.25 13.92 -7.54
N LYS A 104 -3.22 15.14 -8.09
CA LYS A 104 -3.60 15.35 -9.51
C LYS A 104 -2.55 14.84 -10.49
N LYS A 105 -1.48 15.61 -10.74
CA LYS A 105 -0.37 15.20 -11.63
C LYS A 105 0.80 14.58 -10.88
N THR A 106 1.17 15.13 -9.72
CA THR A 106 2.26 14.64 -8.88
C THR A 106 1.70 13.99 -7.62
N GLY A 107 2.38 12.97 -7.12
CA GLY A 107 2.01 12.32 -5.86
C GLY A 107 3.12 11.46 -5.30
N SER A 108 3.19 11.37 -3.98
CA SER A 108 4.07 10.42 -3.30
C SER A 108 3.40 9.76 -2.10
N ILE A 109 3.70 8.48 -1.89
CA ILE A 109 3.33 7.73 -0.69
C ILE A 109 4.54 6.94 -0.24
N SER A 110 4.87 6.98 1.05
CA SER A 110 5.86 6.07 1.64
C SER A 110 5.37 5.51 2.96
N PHE A 111 5.69 4.25 3.25
CA PHE A 111 5.38 3.57 4.50
C PHE A 111 6.33 2.40 4.73
N ASP A 112 6.47 2.00 5.98
CA ASP A 112 7.10 0.74 6.36
C ASP A 112 5.99 -0.29 6.64
N PHE A 113 6.15 -1.52 6.15
CA PHE A 113 5.30 -2.65 6.53
C PHE A 113 6.11 -3.89 6.93
N ARG A 114 5.50 -4.81 7.69
CA ARG A 114 6.13 -6.05 8.15
C ARG A 114 5.10 -7.18 8.25
N THR A 115 5.25 -8.25 7.47
CA THR A 115 4.36 -9.42 7.54
C THR A 115 5.06 -10.72 7.11
N THR A 116 4.47 -11.86 7.46
CA THR A 116 4.76 -13.20 6.93
C THR A 116 3.69 -13.65 5.91
N GLU A 117 2.54 -12.97 5.83
CA GLU A 117 1.45 -13.33 4.93
C GLU A 117 1.85 -13.18 3.45
N PRO A 118 1.50 -14.15 2.58
CA PRO A 118 1.85 -14.08 1.16
C PRO A 118 0.93 -13.15 0.36
N SER A 119 -0.25 -12.83 0.86
CA SER A 119 -1.24 -12.00 0.15
C SER A 119 -1.89 -11.01 1.11
N GLY A 120 -2.21 -9.81 0.61
CA GLY A 120 -2.84 -8.77 1.42
C GLY A 120 -2.96 -7.43 0.69
N LEU A 121 -4.13 -6.82 0.72
CA LEU A 121 -4.37 -5.47 0.21
C LEU A 121 -3.77 -4.44 1.19
N LEU A 122 -2.72 -3.73 0.77
CA LEU A 122 -2.04 -2.75 1.61
C LEU A 122 -2.75 -1.39 1.56
N LEU A 123 -3.01 -0.90 0.36
CA LEU A 123 -3.64 0.39 0.10
C LEU A 123 -4.65 0.25 -1.04
N PHE A 124 -5.76 0.98 -0.94
CA PHE A 124 -6.77 1.05 -2.00
C PHE A 124 -7.51 2.39 -2.01
N SER A 125 -7.74 2.95 -3.20
CA SER A 125 -8.65 4.08 -3.41
C SER A 125 -9.16 4.11 -4.85
N HIS A 126 -10.34 4.67 -5.07
CA HIS A 126 -10.94 4.82 -6.39
C HIS A 126 -11.60 6.20 -6.56
N GLY A 127 -11.76 6.66 -7.81
CA GLY A 127 -12.59 7.80 -8.18
C GLY A 127 -14.07 7.43 -8.30
N ASP A 128 -14.95 8.43 -8.43
CA ASP A 128 -16.35 8.19 -8.78
C ASP A 128 -16.48 7.86 -10.28
N ARG A 129 -17.47 7.04 -10.63
CA ARG A 129 -17.90 6.80 -12.02
C ARG A 129 -18.79 7.93 -12.54
N ARG A 130 -19.58 8.55 -11.65
CA ARG A 130 -20.65 9.50 -12.01
C ARG A 130 -20.17 10.74 -12.75
N LEU A 131 -18.93 11.19 -12.49
CA LEU A 131 -18.35 12.35 -13.18
C LEU A 131 -17.87 12.06 -14.60
N GLN A 132 -17.73 10.77 -14.98
CA GLN A 132 -17.33 10.39 -16.34
C GLN A 132 -18.53 10.13 -17.27
N ASP A 133 -19.74 9.98 -16.72
CA ASP A 133 -20.96 9.57 -17.45
C ASP A 133 -21.74 10.75 -18.09
N LEU A 134 -21.29 12.01 -17.96
CA LEU A 134 -22.04 13.19 -18.43
C LEU A 134 -21.81 13.57 -19.91
N ASP A 135 -20.84 12.97 -20.63
CA ASP A 135 -20.47 13.42 -21.99
C ASP A 135 -20.04 12.31 -22.97
N ARG A 136 -20.23 11.01 -22.66
CA ARG A 136 -19.80 9.90 -23.55
C ARG A 136 -20.77 8.73 -23.66
N GLN A 137 -20.70 8.08 -24.83
CA GLN A 137 -21.64 7.06 -25.31
C GLN A 137 -21.84 5.87 -24.35
N PRO A 138 -23.05 5.27 -24.33
CA PRO A 138 -23.43 4.18 -23.41
C PRO A 138 -22.70 2.85 -23.60
N ASP A 139 -21.83 2.73 -24.61
CA ASP A 139 -21.05 1.51 -24.93
C ASP A 139 -19.60 1.56 -24.39
N ARG A 140 -19.19 2.67 -23.76
CA ARG A 140 -17.90 2.76 -23.06
C ARG A 140 -18.12 2.75 -21.55
N GLN A 141 -17.93 1.58 -20.95
CA GLN A 141 -17.86 1.41 -19.49
C GLN A 141 -16.90 2.45 -18.89
N ALA A 142 -17.44 3.47 -18.20
CA ALA A 142 -16.66 4.51 -17.55
C ALA A 142 -15.62 3.88 -16.60
N ARG A 143 -14.34 4.03 -16.93
CA ARG A 143 -13.23 3.45 -16.17
C ARG A 143 -12.89 4.38 -15.02
N ALA A 144 -13.45 4.07 -13.86
CA ALA A 144 -13.09 4.71 -12.60
C ALA A 144 -11.56 4.69 -12.45
N HIS A 145 -10.98 5.86 -12.15
CA HIS A 145 -9.57 5.92 -11.77
C HIS A 145 -9.39 5.13 -10.46
N TYR A 146 -8.25 4.49 -10.29
CA TYR A 146 -7.96 3.80 -9.04
C TYR A 146 -6.47 3.64 -8.78
N PHE A 147 -6.15 3.40 -7.53
CA PHE A 147 -4.81 3.13 -7.04
C PHE A 147 -4.86 2.03 -5.98
N ALA A 148 -3.99 1.04 -6.11
CA ALA A 148 -3.84 -0.02 -5.15
C ALA A 148 -2.37 -0.42 -4.98
N MET A 149 -2.03 -0.85 -3.77
CA MET A 149 -0.84 -1.65 -3.52
C MET A 149 -1.27 -2.96 -2.86
N GLU A 150 -0.82 -4.08 -3.40
CA GLU A 150 -1.18 -5.41 -2.90
C GLU A 150 0.03 -6.35 -2.83
N LEU A 151 0.05 -7.21 -1.83
CA LEU A 151 0.91 -8.37 -1.77
C LEU A 151 0.23 -9.54 -2.49
N MET A 152 0.99 -10.25 -3.33
CA MET A 152 0.58 -11.52 -3.95
C MET A 152 1.79 -12.45 -4.03
N ASP A 153 1.65 -13.68 -3.53
CA ASP A 153 2.74 -14.67 -3.44
C ASP A 153 4.03 -14.09 -2.79
N GLY A 154 3.84 -13.25 -1.77
CA GLY A 154 4.91 -12.57 -1.04
C GLY A 154 5.58 -11.42 -1.80
N PHE A 155 5.15 -11.08 -3.01
CA PHE A 155 5.69 -9.96 -3.78
C PHE A 155 4.77 -8.73 -3.72
N LEU A 156 5.36 -7.55 -3.65
CA LEU A 156 4.64 -6.28 -3.73
C LEU A 156 4.31 -5.92 -5.19
N TYR A 157 3.04 -5.58 -5.43
CA TYR A 157 2.53 -5.05 -6.68
C TYR A 157 1.94 -3.65 -6.49
N LEU A 158 2.21 -2.78 -7.48
CA LEU A 158 1.45 -1.55 -7.70
C LEU A 158 0.42 -1.81 -8.80
N VAL A 159 -0.82 -1.38 -8.57
CA VAL A 159 -1.90 -1.41 -9.57
C VAL A 159 -2.53 -0.03 -9.65
N MET A 160 -2.66 0.54 -10.84
CA MET A 160 -3.34 1.84 -11.02
C MET A 160 -3.92 2.02 -12.42
N ASP A 161 -5.06 2.72 -12.51
CA ASP A 161 -5.65 3.20 -13.76
C ASP A 161 -5.94 4.71 -13.62
N MET A 162 -5.54 5.49 -14.63
CA MET A 162 -5.82 6.92 -14.75
C MET A 162 -6.90 7.21 -15.83
N GLY A 163 -7.70 6.22 -16.20
CA GLY A 163 -8.77 6.33 -17.21
C GLY A 163 -8.35 5.94 -18.63
N SER A 164 -7.08 5.58 -18.85
CA SER A 164 -6.58 5.05 -20.14
C SER A 164 -6.15 3.57 -20.08
N GLY A 165 -6.47 2.88 -18.98
CA GLY A 165 -6.21 1.46 -18.80
C GLY A 165 -5.22 1.20 -17.67
N SER A 166 -5.48 0.10 -16.95
CA SER A 166 -4.67 -0.34 -15.82
C SER A 166 -3.22 -0.62 -16.20
N ILE A 167 -2.31 -0.28 -15.29
CA ILE A 167 -1.01 -0.93 -15.18
C ILE A 167 -0.96 -1.76 -13.91
N LYS A 168 -0.39 -2.97 -14.01
CA LYS A 168 -0.06 -3.84 -12.87
C LYS A 168 1.41 -4.19 -12.95
N MET A 169 2.21 -3.66 -12.03
CA MET A 169 3.66 -3.86 -12.02
C MET A 169 4.13 -4.52 -10.73
N LYS A 170 5.18 -5.33 -10.85
CA LYS A 170 5.88 -5.92 -9.72
C LYS A 170 6.92 -4.94 -9.21
N ALA A 171 6.84 -4.55 -7.94
CA ALA A 171 7.73 -3.53 -7.37
C ALA A 171 9.16 -4.05 -7.13
N SER A 172 9.30 -5.36 -6.87
CA SER A 172 10.58 -6.03 -6.61
C SER A 172 10.53 -7.50 -7.04
N ASN A 173 11.69 -8.00 -7.49
CA ASN A 173 11.89 -9.42 -7.79
C ASN A 173 12.17 -10.28 -6.53
N LYS A 174 12.33 -9.66 -5.36
CA LYS A 174 12.43 -10.37 -4.06
C LYS A 174 11.05 -10.43 -3.40
N ARG A 175 10.74 -11.54 -2.73
CA ARG A 175 9.65 -11.60 -1.74
C ARG A 175 9.95 -10.66 -0.57
N VAL A 176 8.90 -10.08 0.00
CA VAL A 176 8.89 -9.05 1.06
C VAL A 176 8.02 -9.46 2.25
N ASN A 177 7.67 -10.74 2.34
CA ASN A 177 6.97 -11.36 3.46
C ASN A 177 7.89 -12.27 4.32
N ASP A 178 9.17 -11.89 4.48
CA ASP A 178 10.12 -12.59 5.36
C ASP A 178 9.88 -12.29 6.86
N GLY A 179 8.90 -11.43 7.15
CA GLY A 179 8.57 -10.99 8.49
C GLY A 179 9.60 -10.01 9.05
N GLU A 180 10.29 -9.24 8.19
CA GLU A 180 11.12 -8.09 8.55
C GLU A 180 10.53 -6.78 8.02
N TRP A 181 11.00 -5.64 8.55
CA TRP A 181 10.52 -4.32 8.11
C TRP A 181 10.94 -4.03 6.67
N CYS A 182 9.97 -3.69 5.82
CA CYS A 182 10.15 -3.37 4.42
C CYS A 182 9.67 -1.93 4.16
N HIS A 183 10.59 -1.06 3.75
CA HIS A 183 10.30 0.31 3.35
C HIS A 183 9.80 0.36 1.91
N VAL A 184 8.67 1.00 1.69
CA VAL A 184 8.09 1.30 0.37
C VAL A 184 8.04 2.80 0.18
N ASP A 185 8.53 3.28 -0.97
CA ASP A 185 8.38 4.68 -1.38
C ASP A 185 7.95 4.73 -2.85
N PHE A 186 6.78 5.28 -3.10
CA PHE A 186 6.16 5.48 -4.40
C PHE A 186 6.15 6.97 -4.73
N GLN A 187 6.57 7.30 -5.95
CA GLN A 187 6.54 8.67 -6.46
C GLN A 187 6.13 8.67 -7.94
N ARG A 188 5.31 9.64 -8.36
CA ARG A 188 4.96 9.86 -9.76
C ARG A 188 4.91 11.34 -10.16
N GLU A 189 5.17 11.57 -11.43
CA GLU A 189 4.98 12.83 -12.15
C GLU A 189 4.23 12.52 -13.47
N GLY A 190 2.95 12.86 -13.51
CA GLY A 190 2.02 12.49 -14.57
C GLY A 190 1.91 10.97 -14.72
N ARG A 191 2.35 10.49 -15.89
CA ARG A 191 2.33 9.06 -16.28
C ARG A 191 3.57 8.28 -15.87
N LYS A 192 4.65 8.95 -15.45
CA LYS A 192 5.93 8.30 -15.14
C LYS A 192 6.20 8.37 -13.64
N GLY A 193 6.94 7.40 -13.14
CA GLY A 193 7.28 7.36 -11.72
C GLY A 193 8.23 6.23 -11.38
N SER A 194 8.37 5.98 -10.09
CA SER A 194 9.08 4.83 -9.56
C SER A 194 8.44 4.34 -8.28
N ILE A 195 8.54 3.03 -8.06
CA ILE A 195 8.28 2.40 -6.77
C ILE A 195 9.60 1.80 -6.25
N SER A 196 9.96 2.16 -5.03
CA SER A 196 11.18 1.76 -4.34
C SER A 196 10.84 0.78 -3.23
N VAL A 197 11.60 -0.30 -3.14
CA VAL A 197 11.48 -1.33 -2.09
C VAL A 197 12.85 -1.49 -1.44
N ASN A 198 12.98 -1.14 -0.16
CA ASN A 198 14.26 -1.12 0.56
C ASN A 198 15.39 -0.45 -0.26
N SER A 199 15.12 0.78 -0.71
CA SER A 199 15.99 1.63 -1.54
C SER A 199 16.29 1.12 -2.96
N ARG A 200 15.70 0.00 -3.40
CA ARG A 200 15.79 -0.47 -4.79
C ARG A 200 14.62 0.07 -5.59
N SER A 201 14.89 1.08 -6.42
CA SER A 201 13.89 1.75 -7.26
C SER A 201 13.63 1.00 -8.57
N THR A 202 12.36 0.73 -8.85
CA THR A 202 11.84 0.19 -10.11
C THR A 202 11.03 1.28 -10.81
N PRO A 203 11.49 1.81 -11.96
CA PRO A 203 10.76 2.84 -12.70
C PRO A 203 9.53 2.25 -13.40
N PHE A 204 8.53 3.10 -13.67
CA PHE A 204 7.36 2.73 -14.46
C PHE A 204 6.88 3.86 -15.36
N SER A 205 6.10 3.47 -16.39
CA SER A 205 5.29 4.37 -17.19
C SER A 205 3.90 3.76 -17.33
N ALA A 206 2.88 4.56 -17.05
CA ALA A 206 1.50 4.21 -17.36
C ALA A 206 1.24 4.28 -18.88
N ASN A 207 0.10 3.70 -19.27
CA ASN A 207 -0.43 3.74 -20.63
C ASN A 207 -0.55 5.18 -21.16
N GLU A 208 -0.57 5.35 -22.48
CA GLU A 208 -0.78 6.67 -23.09
C GLU A 208 -2.19 7.20 -22.83
N GLY A 209 -2.37 8.52 -22.92
CA GLY A 209 -3.62 9.20 -22.55
C GLY A 209 -3.46 10.06 -21.30
N ASN A 210 -4.30 9.82 -20.29
CA ASN A 210 -4.43 10.72 -19.14
C ASN A 210 -3.22 10.66 -18.19
N GLU A 211 -2.89 11.79 -17.59
CA GLU A 211 -1.80 11.98 -16.61
C GLU A 211 -2.31 12.27 -15.20
N ILE A 212 -3.62 12.53 -15.07
CA ILE A 212 -4.28 12.86 -13.82
C ILE A 212 -4.88 11.59 -13.23
N LEU A 213 -4.44 11.24 -12.03
CA LEU A 213 -5.12 10.26 -11.18
C LEU A 213 -6.15 11.05 -10.37
N ASP A 214 -7.41 10.62 -10.36
CA ASP A 214 -8.48 11.37 -9.67
C ASP A 214 -9.18 10.44 -8.69
N LEU A 215 -8.83 10.59 -7.40
CA LEU A 215 -9.24 9.71 -6.31
C LEU A 215 -10.19 10.46 -5.40
N GLU A 216 -11.46 10.49 -5.79
CA GLU A 216 -12.52 11.17 -5.02
C GLU A 216 -13.01 10.36 -3.82
N GLY A 217 -12.87 9.04 -3.87
CA GLY A 217 -13.19 8.13 -2.78
C GLY A 217 -12.21 8.26 -1.62
N ASP A 218 -12.61 7.71 -0.48
CA ASP A 218 -11.73 7.62 0.67
C ASP A 218 -10.61 6.60 0.41
N MET A 219 -9.48 6.74 1.10
CA MET A 219 -8.32 5.88 0.89
C MET A 219 -8.24 4.87 2.04
N TYR A 220 -8.24 3.58 1.72
CA TYR A 220 -8.24 2.50 2.68
C TYR A 220 -6.84 1.93 2.87
N LEU A 221 -6.47 1.64 4.11
CA LEU A 221 -5.23 1.00 4.53
C LEU A 221 -5.54 -0.34 5.19
N GLY A 222 -4.80 -1.39 4.81
CA GLY A 222 -4.88 -2.74 5.41
C GLY A 222 -6.05 -3.61 4.98
N GLY A 223 -7.19 -3.04 4.60
CA GLY A 223 -8.37 -3.82 4.21
C GLY A 223 -9.44 -2.96 3.56
N LEU A 224 -10.67 -3.48 3.47
CA LEU A 224 -11.85 -2.76 2.97
C LEU A 224 -13.02 -2.96 3.93
N PRO A 225 -13.90 -1.96 4.09
CA PRO A 225 -15.15 -2.13 4.86
C PRO A 225 -16.02 -3.25 4.29
N GLU A 226 -16.76 -3.93 5.17
CA GLU A 226 -17.75 -4.95 4.78
C GLU A 226 -18.87 -4.38 3.91
N ALA A 227 -19.24 -3.11 4.13
CA ALA A 227 -20.27 -2.37 3.39
C ALA A 227 -19.78 -1.93 1.99
N ARG A 228 -19.45 -2.91 1.14
CA ARG A 228 -18.81 -2.72 -0.19
C ARG A 228 -19.71 -2.11 -1.27
N GLN A 229 -20.98 -1.86 -0.98
CA GLN A 229 -21.99 -1.38 -1.95
C GLN A 229 -21.64 -0.05 -2.62
N ARG A 230 -20.72 0.74 -2.04
CA ARG A 230 -20.24 2.03 -2.58
C ARG A 230 -18.83 1.95 -3.17
N LEU A 231 -18.16 0.80 -3.07
CA LEU A 231 -16.80 0.60 -3.58
C LEU A 231 -16.83 0.05 -5.00
N ILE A 232 -16.03 0.64 -5.88
CA ILE A 232 -15.78 0.13 -7.22
C ILE A 232 -14.51 -0.72 -7.16
N LEU A 233 -14.63 -2.04 -7.19
CA LEU A 233 -13.49 -2.96 -7.10
C LEU A 233 -13.02 -3.35 -8.53
N PRO A 234 -11.82 -2.92 -8.97
CA PRO A 234 -11.30 -3.28 -10.29
C PRO A 234 -10.87 -4.75 -10.32
N PRO A 235 -11.12 -5.50 -11.42
CA PRO A 235 -10.73 -6.90 -11.54
C PRO A 235 -9.20 -7.11 -11.59
N GLU A 236 -8.41 -6.05 -11.83
CA GLU A 236 -6.95 -6.14 -11.80
C GLU A 236 -6.36 -6.11 -10.38
N VAL A 237 -7.11 -5.63 -9.37
CA VAL A 237 -6.71 -5.65 -7.95
C VAL A 237 -7.26 -6.93 -7.35
N TRP A 238 -6.47 -8.01 -7.34
CA TRP A 238 -6.99 -9.37 -7.05
C TRP A 238 -7.31 -9.58 -5.58
N THR A 239 -6.57 -8.93 -4.67
CA THR A 239 -6.77 -9.08 -3.23
C THR A 239 -8.11 -8.52 -2.75
N ALA A 240 -8.60 -7.45 -3.38
CA ALA A 240 -9.85 -6.78 -3.02
C ALA A 240 -11.11 -7.67 -3.16
N PRO A 241 -11.47 -8.22 -4.35
CA PRO A 241 -12.65 -9.07 -4.50
C PRO A 241 -12.52 -10.43 -3.80
N LEU A 242 -11.29 -10.89 -3.52
CA LEU A 242 -11.03 -12.13 -2.78
C LEU A 242 -11.06 -11.94 -1.25
N ASN A 243 -11.36 -10.74 -0.74
CA ASN A 243 -11.36 -10.40 0.69
C ASN A 243 -10.00 -10.64 1.39
N LEU A 244 -8.90 -10.57 0.65
CA LEU A 244 -7.54 -10.75 1.16
C LEU A 244 -7.00 -9.40 1.67
N GLY A 245 -7.54 -8.91 2.79
CA GLY A 245 -6.91 -7.81 3.52
C GLY A 245 -5.55 -8.21 4.08
N TYR A 246 -4.70 -7.21 4.30
CA TYR A 246 -3.41 -7.33 4.93
C TYR A 246 -3.52 -7.67 6.42
N VAL A 247 -2.66 -8.57 6.88
CA VAL A 247 -2.41 -8.85 8.30
C VAL A 247 -0.91 -8.68 8.53
N GLY A 248 -0.52 -7.93 9.55
CA GLY A 248 0.87 -7.48 9.74
C GLY A 248 0.96 -6.05 10.28
N CYS A 249 2.18 -5.54 10.42
CA CYS A 249 2.42 -4.21 10.96
C CYS A 249 2.61 -3.14 9.89
N MET A 250 2.19 -1.91 10.17
CA MET A 250 2.50 -0.72 9.38
C MET A 250 2.90 0.46 10.26
N ARG A 251 3.82 1.30 9.77
CA ARG A 251 4.23 2.57 10.40
C ARG A 251 4.73 3.56 9.36
N ASP A 252 5.11 4.76 9.84
CA ASP A 252 5.81 5.77 9.04
C ASP A 252 5.10 6.10 7.72
N LEU A 253 3.76 6.15 7.75
CA LEU A 253 2.97 6.52 6.57
C LEU A 253 3.08 8.01 6.30
N PHE A 254 3.57 8.37 5.12
CA PHE A 254 3.54 9.71 4.55
C PHE A 254 2.73 9.71 3.26
N MET A 255 1.91 10.75 3.09
CA MET A 255 1.15 11.04 1.86
C MET A 255 1.48 12.46 1.43
N ASP A 256 2.08 12.62 0.26
CA ASP A 256 2.61 13.89 -0.27
C ASP A 256 3.48 14.64 0.75
N GLY A 257 4.41 13.91 1.36
CA GLY A 257 5.32 14.41 2.40
C GLY A 257 4.69 14.65 3.78
N ARG A 258 3.37 14.53 3.92
CA ARG A 258 2.66 14.72 5.21
C ARG A 258 2.51 13.39 5.93
N SER A 259 3.01 13.30 7.17
CA SER A 259 2.84 12.11 8.01
C SER A 259 1.37 11.82 8.36
N ARG A 260 1.09 10.56 8.70
CA ARG A 260 -0.21 10.06 9.16
C ARG A 260 0.00 9.24 10.43
N ASP A 261 -0.60 9.70 11.52
CA ASP A 261 -0.61 9.00 12.79
C ASP A 261 -1.66 7.86 12.73
N LEU A 262 -1.18 6.66 12.40
CA LEU A 262 -2.03 5.48 12.22
C LEU A 262 -2.69 5.05 13.53
N ARG A 263 -1.99 5.17 14.66
CA ARG A 263 -2.49 4.83 15.98
C ARG A 263 -3.66 5.73 16.36
N ARG A 264 -3.49 7.05 16.25
CA ARG A 264 -4.57 8.02 16.52
C ARG A 264 -5.74 7.87 15.55
N LEU A 265 -5.50 7.50 14.28
CA LEU A 265 -6.58 7.19 13.33
C LEU A 265 -7.36 5.95 13.75
N ALA A 266 -6.69 4.89 14.23
CA ALA A 266 -7.34 3.69 14.77
C ALA A 266 -8.19 3.98 16.01
N GLU A 267 -7.65 4.77 16.95
CA GLU A 267 -8.35 5.21 18.17
C GLU A 267 -9.60 6.04 17.83
N ILE A 268 -9.49 7.04 16.95
CA ILE A 268 -10.62 7.89 16.52
C ILE A 268 -11.70 7.07 15.78
N GLN A 269 -11.30 6.09 14.97
CA GLN A 269 -12.23 5.26 14.18
C GLN A 269 -12.81 4.09 14.98
N SER A 270 -12.31 3.82 16.19
CA SER A 270 -12.60 2.58 16.95
C SER A 270 -12.37 1.33 16.09
N ALA A 271 -11.23 1.29 15.37
CA ALA A 271 -10.97 0.33 14.31
C ALA A 271 -10.82 -1.11 14.83
N SER A 272 -11.73 -1.99 14.40
CA SER A 272 -11.74 -3.40 14.84
C SER A 272 -10.56 -4.19 14.27
N GLY A 273 -9.86 -4.92 15.14
CA GLY A 273 -8.67 -5.70 14.79
C GLY A 273 -7.47 -4.85 14.34
N VAL A 274 -7.39 -3.60 14.77
CA VAL A 274 -6.18 -2.77 14.65
C VAL A 274 -5.61 -2.51 16.04
N SER A 275 -4.45 -3.09 16.33
CA SER A 275 -3.79 -3.02 17.63
C SER A 275 -2.58 -2.07 17.61
N SER A 276 -2.23 -1.47 18.75
CA SER A 276 -1.19 -0.43 18.87
C SER A 276 0.23 -0.96 19.11
N PHE A 277 0.47 -2.25 18.86
CA PHE A 277 1.75 -2.91 19.17
C PHE A 277 2.18 -3.83 18.02
N CYS A 278 3.35 -3.55 17.44
CA CYS A 278 3.97 -4.46 16.48
C CYS A 278 5.05 -5.34 17.12
N THR A 279 4.67 -6.56 17.48
CA THR A 279 5.61 -7.62 17.86
C THR A 279 5.36 -8.86 17.00
N ARG A 280 6.43 -9.44 16.47
CA ARG A 280 6.38 -10.76 15.85
C ARG A 280 6.44 -11.79 16.98
N GLU A 281 5.36 -12.53 17.18
CA GLU A 281 5.33 -13.58 18.19
C GLU A 281 6.22 -14.76 17.77
N THR A 282 6.77 -15.46 18.76
CA THR A 282 7.57 -16.68 18.58
C THR A 282 6.77 -17.97 18.81
N HIS A 283 5.52 -17.85 19.25
CA HIS A 283 4.62 -18.98 19.46
C HIS A 283 4.15 -19.54 18.12
N ILE A 284 4.48 -20.80 17.84
CA ILE A 284 3.93 -21.59 16.74
C ILE A 284 2.42 -21.69 16.95
N ARG A 285 1.61 -21.20 16.02
CA ARG A 285 0.15 -21.21 16.11
C ARG A 285 -0.46 -22.50 15.53
N CYS A 286 0.26 -23.20 14.67
CA CYS A 286 -0.15 -24.50 14.13
C CYS A 286 0.11 -25.67 15.09
N GLY A 287 -0.92 -26.02 15.87
CA GLY A 287 -1.02 -27.29 16.59
C GLY A 287 -1.72 -28.39 15.78
N ARG A 288 -1.71 -29.64 16.31
CA ARG A 288 -2.35 -30.80 15.66
C ARG A 288 -3.86 -30.63 15.46
N ASP A 289 -4.53 -30.00 16.42
CA ASP A 289 -5.99 -29.93 16.51
C ASP A 289 -6.55 -28.55 16.10
N VAL A 290 -5.71 -27.71 15.46
CA VAL A 290 -6.07 -26.33 15.08
C VAL A 290 -6.87 -26.27 13.79
N CYS A 291 -6.53 -27.12 12.80
CA CYS A 291 -7.29 -27.29 11.58
C CYS A 291 -7.98 -28.66 11.60
N GLY A 292 -9.30 -28.66 11.64
CA GLY A 292 -10.12 -29.88 11.63
C GLY A 292 -10.08 -30.60 10.28
N ASN A 293 -10.62 -31.82 10.28
CA ASN A 293 -10.99 -32.57 9.07
C ASN A 293 -9.87 -32.74 8.01
N GLY A 294 -8.61 -32.79 8.45
CA GLY A 294 -7.44 -32.94 7.59
C GLY A 294 -6.99 -31.66 6.88
N GLY A 295 -7.48 -30.49 7.30
CA GLY A 295 -7.03 -29.19 6.78
C GLY A 295 -5.55 -28.93 7.06
N GLN A 296 -4.85 -28.33 6.10
CA GLN A 296 -3.42 -28.06 6.26
C GLN A 296 -3.21 -26.73 6.99
N CYS A 297 -2.59 -26.78 8.17
CA CYS A 297 -2.22 -25.56 8.91
C CYS A 297 -0.95 -24.91 8.32
N ARG A 298 -1.00 -23.58 8.18
CA ARG A 298 0.14 -22.72 7.85
C ARG A 298 0.27 -21.59 8.87
N GLU A 299 1.49 -21.27 9.28
CA GLU A 299 1.76 -20.06 10.07
C GLU A 299 1.48 -18.79 9.25
N GLY A 300 0.72 -17.86 9.84
CA GLY A 300 0.48 -16.51 9.33
C GLY A 300 1.26 -15.46 10.12
N TRP A 301 0.75 -14.23 10.17
CA TRP A 301 1.27 -13.21 11.08
C TRP A 301 0.53 -13.26 12.42
N ASN A 302 1.20 -13.74 13.49
CA ASN A 302 0.66 -13.94 14.85
C ASN A 302 -0.62 -14.80 14.93
N ARG A 303 -0.93 -15.56 13.87
CA ARG A 303 -2.13 -16.40 13.74
C ARG A 303 -1.82 -17.67 12.94
N HIS A 304 -2.66 -18.68 13.08
CA HIS A 304 -2.71 -19.81 12.14
C HIS A 304 -3.61 -19.49 10.94
N VAL A 305 -3.40 -20.20 9.84
CA VAL A 305 -4.25 -20.18 8.63
C VAL A 305 -4.49 -21.62 8.20
N CYS A 306 -5.75 -22.06 8.12
CA CYS A 306 -6.10 -23.39 7.64
C CYS A 306 -6.44 -23.39 6.15
N ASP A 307 -5.80 -24.26 5.37
CA ASP A 307 -6.23 -24.60 4.03
C ASP A 307 -7.21 -25.78 4.07
N CYS A 308 -8.48 -25.49 3.78
CA CYS A 308 -9.57 -26.47 3.77
C CYS A 308 -9.91 -26.97 2.35
N THR A 309 -9.24 -26.49 1.30
CA THR A 309 -9.66 -26.68 -0.11
C THR A 309 -9.74 -28.14 -0.55
N SER A 310 -8.94 -29.02 0.06
CA SER A 310 -8.90 -30.46 -0.20
C SER A 310 -9.78 -31.31 0.74
N THR A 311 -10.45 -30.69 1.72
CA THR A 311 -11.13 -31.40 2.83
C THR A 311 -12.62 -31.64 2.61
N GLY A 312 -13.30 -30.78 1.85
CA GLY A 312 -14.78 -30.72 1.82
C GLY A 312 -15.42 -30.00 3.01
N TYR A 313 -14.62 -29.29 3.80
CA TYR A 313 -15.06 -28.45 4.92
C TYR A 313 -14.71 -26.98 4.66
N LEU A 314 -15.42 -26.09 5.35
CA LEU A 314 -15.28 -24.64 5.31
C LEU A 314 -15.16 -24.11 6.75
N GLY A 315 -14.94 -22.79 6.87
CA GLY A 315 -14.71 -22.11 8.15
C GLY A 315 -13.22 -21.87 8.42
N PRO A 316 -12.89 -20.99 9.37
CA PRO A 316 -11.50 -20.62 9.69
C PRO A 316 -10.63 -21.79 10.13
N ASN A 317 -11.24 -22.85 10.69
CA ASN A 317 -10.57 -24.04 11.22
C ASN A 317 -11.03 -25.33 10.50
N CYS A 318 -11.63 -25.22 9.31
CA CYS A 318 -12.21 -26.35 8.56
C CYS A 318 -13.27 -27.14 9.34
N GLU A 319 -14.04 -26.48 10.20
CA GLU A 319 -15.00 -27.09 11.12
C GLU A 319 -16.39 -27.32 10.51
N SER A 320 -16.78 -26.57 9.47
CA SER A 320 -18.12 -26.57 8.89
C SER A 320 -18.19 -27.46 7.64
N GLY A 321 -18.76 -28.65 7.76
CA GLY A 321 -18.89 -29.58 6.62
C GLY A 321 -19.85 -29.07 5.55
N THR A 322 -19.51 -29.25 4.26
CA THR A 322 -20.42 -28.91 3.16
C THR A 322 -21.52 -29.96 3.01
N ALA A 323 -22.49 -29.95 3.91
CA ALA A 323 -23.72 -30.75 3.81
C ALA A 323 -24.55 -30.31 2.59
N GLY A 324 -24.20 -30.84 1.41
CA GLY A 324 -24.92 -30.60 0.15
C GLY A 324 -24.07 -30.49 -1.13
N TRP A 325 -22.75 -30.32 -1.04
CA TRP A 325 -21.89 -30.09 -2.22
C TRP A 325 -20.82 -31.19 -2.39
N GLY A 326 -21.20 -32.30 -3.03
CA GLY A 326 -20.26 -33.38 -3.33
C GLY A 326 -19.41 -33.09 -4.57
N THR A 327 -18.10 -32.94 -4.41
CA THR A 327 -17.14 -32.92 -5.53
C THR A 327 -16.87 -34.34 -6.04
N VAL A 328 -17.48 -34.72 -7.17
CA VAL A 328 -17.19 -35.98 -7.85
C VAL A 328 -15.97 -35.80 -8.76
N LYS A 329 -14.79 -36.30 -8.35
CA LYS A 329 -13.70 -36.58 -9.30
C LYS A 329 -14.06 -37.82 -10.10
N ARG A 330 -14.04 -37.73 -11.43
CA ARG A 330 -14.10 -38.90 -12.32
C ARG A 330 -12.71 -39.12 -12.90
N ASP A 331 -12.11 -40.26 -12.57
CA ASP A 331 -10.77 -40.63 -13.01
C ASP A 331 -10.86 -41.54 -14.24
N SER A 332 -10.73 -40.93 -15.43
CA SER A 332 -10.55 -41.60 -16.73
C SER A 332 -10.30 -40.53 -17.79
N GLY A 333 -9.08 -40.48 -18.35
CA GLY A 333 -8.62 -39.32 -19.12
C GLY A 333 -9.39 -39.06 -20.43
N LEU A 334 -10.15 -37.95 -20.47
CA LEU A 334 -10.42 -37.09 -21.63
C LEU A 334 -11.33 -35.91 -21.19
N GLY A 335 -10.73 -34.73 -20.99
CA GLY A 335 -11.45 -33.47 -20.71
C GLY A 335 -11.74 -33.16 -19.24
N ASN A 336 -11.49 -31.91 -18.84
CA ASN A 336 -11.85 -31.39 -17.51
C ASN A 336 -13.32 -30.94 -17.51
N CYS A 337 -14.18 -31.62 -16.74
CA CYS A 337 -15.56 -31.20 -16.50
C CYS A 337 -15.81 -31.03 -14.99
N VAL A 338 -16.27 -29.85 -14.59
CA VAL A 338 -16.79 -29.58 -13.24
C VAL A 338 -18.31 -29.52 -13.33
N ARG A 339 -19.02 -30.43 -12.66
CA ARG A 339 -20.48 -30.38 -12.52
C ARG A 339 -20.85 -30.08 -11.07
N ALA A 340 -21.78 -29.14 -10.89
CA ALA A 340 -22.38 -28.84 -9.61
C ALA A 340 -23.71 -29.60 -9.44
N VAL A 341 -24.04 -29.93 -8.20
CA VAL A 341 -25.35 -30.47 -7.79
C VAL A 341 -25.86 -29.59 -6.66
N ARG A 342 -27.13 -29.20 -6.71
CA ARG A 342 -27.81 -28.47 -5.65
C ARG A 342 -29.07 -29.22 -5.28
N GLU A 343 -29.26 -29.52 -4.00
CA GLU A 343 -30.51 -30.09 -3.46
C GLU A 343 -30.99 -31.36 -4.20
N GLY A 344 -30.04 -32.18 -4.68
CA GLY A 344 -30.33 -33.41 -5.44
C GLY A 344 -30.70 -33.20 -6.91
N GLN A 345 -30.80 -31.97 -7.41
CA GLN A 345 -30.99 -31.67 -8.82
C GLN A 345 -29.67 -31.29 -9.52
N TRP A 346 -29.52 -31.79 -10.75
CA TRP A 346 -28.40 -31.50 -11.64
C TRP A 346 -28.60 -30.13 -12.31
N VAL A 347 -27.57 -29.27 -12.26
CA VAL A 347 -27.61 -27.96 -12.91
C VAL A 347 -26.36 -27.78 -13.77
N GLY A 348 -26.51 -27.84 -15.10
CA GLY A 348 -25.48 -27.52 -16.08
C GLY A 348 -25.40 -28.49 -17.26
N ASN A 349 -25.48 -27.95 -18.48
CA ASN A 349 -25.16 -28.66 -19.72
C ASN A 349 -23.67 -28.55 -20.04
N CYS A 350 -23.12 -29.58 -20.68
CA CYS A 350 -21.84 -29.48 -21.40
C CYS A 350 -22.17 -29.13 -22.85
N GLU A 351 -21.64 -28.02 -23.37
CA GLU A 351 -21.57 -27.82 -24.82
C GLU A 351 -20.39 -28.65 -25.38
N SER A 352 -20.56 -29.16 -26.60
CA SER A 352 -19.73 -30.17 -27.26
C SER A 352 -18.64 -29.56 -28.15
#